data_AF-A0A2S6V8D9-F1
#
_entry.id   AF-A0A2S6V8D9-F1
#
_cell.length_a   1.000
_cell.length_b   1.000
_cell.length_c   1.000
_cell.angle_alpha   90.00
_cell.angle_beta   90.00
_cell.angle_gamma   90.00
#
_symmetry.space_group_name_H-M   'P 1'
#
loop_
_entity.id
_entity.type
_entity.pdbx_description
1 polymer ?
#
loop_
_entity_poly.entity_id
_entity_poly.type
_entity_poly.pdbx_seq_one_letter_code
_entity_poly.pdbx_strand_id
1 'polypeptide(L)'
;MGRAFLWVKLPEWNVAIFSFLLNFVWEIQQMPFFQIPLDFSCSDIIRNCTLATIGDVGISTTAFWMVAVISKSRQWVNQSSRLQISVFVLVGVAITISFEALATGPLNLWEYAALMPKLPLLGTGLLPLFQWLLIPPLIVWFVQRQLFYTRHK
;
A
#
# COMPACT_ATOMS: atom_id res chain seq x y z
N MET A 1 17.66 30.92 -0.19
CA MET A 1 16.61 30.05 0.42
C MET A 1 15.60 29.68 -0.67
N GLY A 2 15.59 28.45 -1.22
CA GLY A 2 14.69 28.18 -2.35
C GLY A 2 14.68 26.76 -2.96
N ARG A 3 15.20 25.73 -2.28
CA ARG A 3 15.20 24.34 -2.81
C ARG A 3 14.44 23.33 -1.94
N ALA A 4 14.07 23.67 -0.71
CA ALA A 4 13.49 22.71 0.23
C ALA A 4 12.02 22.33 -0.07
N PHE A 5 11.28 23.10 -0.88
CA PHE A 5 9.84 22.90 -1.09
C PHE A 5 9.44 22.28 -2.44
N LEU A 6 10.38 22.02 -3.35
CA LEU A 6 10.07 21.42 -4.66
C LEU A 6 9.60 19.95 -4.54
N TRP A 7 10.13 19.22 -3.56
CA TRP A 7 9.81 17.81 -3.32
C TRP A 7 8.36 17.58 -2.89
N VAL A 8 7.78 18.53 -2.14
CA VAL A 8 6.37 18.50 -1.70
C VAL A 8 5.40 18.61 -2.89
N LYS A 9 5.85 19.15 -4.03
CA LYS A 9 5.04 19.27 -5.26
C LYS A 9 5.09 18.04 -6.16
N LEU A 10 5.94 17.07 -5.86
CA LEU A 10 6.02 15.82 -6.62
C LEU A 10 4.96 14.85 -6.08
N PRO A 11 3.93 14.51 -6.88
CA PRO A 11 2.87 13.61 -6.44
C PRO A 11 3.40 12.24 -5.99
N GLU A 12 4.51 11.78 -6.57
CA GLU A 12 5.18 10.52 -6.24
C GLU A 12 5.62 10.47 -4.77
N TRP A 13 6.23 11.55 -4.28
CA TRP A 13 6.71 11.62 -2.89
C TRP A 13 5.56 11.62 -1.90
N ASN A 14 4.50 12.38 -2.18
CA ASN A 14 3.32 12.39 -1.31
C ASN A 14 2.64 11.02 -1.28
N VAL A 15 2.51 10.35 -2.45
CA VAL A 15 1.99 8.99 -2.53
C VAL A 15 2.85 8.01 -1.73
N ALA A 16 4.18 8.06 -1.86
CA ALA A 16 5.08 7.17 -1.13
C ALA A 16 5.00 7.39 0.39
N ILE A 17 4.94 8.65 0.86
CA ILE A 17 4.83 8.98 2.28
C ILE A 17 3.50 8.49 2.86
N PHE A 18 2.37 8.83 2.23
CA PHE A 18 1.07 8.37 2.73
C PHE A 18 0.92 6.85 2.61
N SER A 19 1.48 6.24 1.56
CA SER A 19 1.56 4.79 1.43
C SER A 19 2.32 4.17 2.60
N PHE A 20 3.48 4.70 2.96
CA PHE A 20 4.25 4.17 4.08
C PHE A 20 3.45 4.26 5.39
N LEU A 21 2.92 5.44 5.70
CA LEU A 21 2.21 5.66 6.97
C LEU A 21 0.95 4.80 7.09
N LEU A 22 0.14 4.75 6.04
CA LEU A 22 -1.12 4.02 6.06
C LEU A 22 -0.91 2.51 6.06
N ASN A 23 0.01 1.99 5.23
CA ASN A 23 0.31 0.55 5.23
C ASN A 23 0.99 0.14 6.54
N PHE A 24 1.87 0.96 7.13
CA PHE A 24 2.50 0.61 8.41
C PHE A 24 1.49 0.42 9.55
N VAL A 25 0.51 1.32 9.65
CA VAL A 25 -0.58 1.16 10.64
C VAL A 25 -1.39 -0.10 10.34
N TRP A 26 -1.67 -0.36 9.07
CA TRP A 26 -2.41 -1.54 8.64
C TRP A 26 -1.68 -2.84 8.98
N GLU A 27 -0.38 -2.94 8.66
CA GLU A 27 0.49 -4.08 8.96
C GLU A 27 0.50 -4.42 10.45
N ILE A 28 0.70 -3.42 11.32
CA ILE A 28 0.66 -3.62 12.78
C ILE A 28 -0.71 -4.17 13.22
N GLN A 29 -1.81 -3.65 12.66
CA GLN A 29 -3.15 -4.13 12.99
C GLN A 29 -3.41 -5.56 12.47
N GLN A 30 -2.75 -5.94 11.38
CA GLN A 30 -2.90 -7.25 10.75
C GLN A 30 -2.10 -8.36 11.42
N MET A 31 -1.07 -8.02 12.20
CA MET A 31 -0.17 -8.98 12.85
C MET A 31 -0.88 -10.13 13.58
N PRO A 32 -1.96 -9.93 14.37
CA PRO A 32 -2.65 -11.04 15.07
C PRO A 32 -3.23 -12.13 14.14
N PHE A 33 -3.34 -11.85 12.84
CA PHE A 33 -3.87 -12.79 11.85
C PHE A 33 -2.78 -13.61 11.14
N PHE A 34 -1.52 -13.35 11.43
CA PHE A 34 -0.39 -14.16 10.96
C PHE A 34 0.13 -15.06 12.08
N GLN A 35 0.72 -16.21 11.70
CA GLN A 35 1.45 -17.04 12.65
C GLN A 35 2.76 -16.32 13.01
N ILE A 36 2.82 -15.83 14.24
CA ILE A 36 4.01 -15.14 14.76
C ILE A 36 4.72 -16.08 15.74
N PRO A 37 6.03 -16.32 15.58
CA PRO A 37 6.80 -17.09 16.55
C PRO A 37 6.76 -16.48 17.96
N LEU A 38 6.64 -17.32 18.99
CA LEU A 38 6.48 -16.90 20.39
C LEU A 38 7.67 -16.11 20.95
N ASP A 39 8.84 -16.21 20.31
CA ASP A 39 10.09 -15.56 20.68
C ASP A 39 10.28 -14.18 20.03
N PHE A 40 9.34 -13.72 19.20
CA PHE A 40 9.45 -12.40 18.58
C PHE A 40 9.40 -11.28 19.60
N SER A 41 10.47 -10.48 19.64
CA SER A 41 10.48 -9.25 20.42
C SER A 41 9.62 -8.16 19.76
N CYS A 42 9.25 -7.13 20.52
CA CYS A 42 8.58 -5.95 19.96
C CYS A 42 9.39 -5.31 18.81
N SER A 43 10.72 -5.35 18.90
CA SER A 43 11.60 -4.87 17.84
C SER A 43 11.52 -5.71 16.57
N ASP A 44 11.38 -7.03 16.69
CA ASP A 44 11.25 -7.94 15.53
C ASP A 44 9.93 -7.72 14.81
N ILE A 45 8.84 -7.53 15.56
CA ILE A 45 7.53 -7.17 15.03
C ILE A 45 7.62 -5.86 14.24
N ILE A 46 8.17 -4.80 14.84
CA ILE A 46 8.31 -3.50 14.16
C ILE A 46 9.17 -3.62 12.91
N ARG A 47 10.29 -4.34 12.98
CA ARG A 47 11.18 -4.55 11.84
C ARG A 47 10.48 -5.28 10.70
N ASN A 48 9.74 -6.34 10.99
CA ASN A 48 8.99 -7.09 9.98
C ASN A 48 7.86 -6.25 9.36
N CYS A 49 7.08 -5.54 10.18
CA CYS A 49 6.04 -4.62 9.69
C CYS A 49 6.66 -3.52 8.80
N THR A 50 7.83 -3.01 9.16
CA THR A 50 8.55 -1.99 8.37
C THR A 50 8.99 -2.56 7.02
N LEU A 51 9.53 -3.79 6.98
CA LEU A 51 9.93 -4.46 5.73
C LEU A 51 8.72 -4.74 4.83
N ALA A 52 7.61 -5.21 5.39
CA ALA A 52 6.35 -5.41 4.67
C ALA A 52 5.84 -4.08 4.07
N THR A 53 5.81 -3.03 4.90
CA THR A 53 5.41 -1.67 4.48
C THR A 53 6.28 -1.14 3.34
N ILE A 54 7.60 -1.39 3.36
CA ILE A 54 8.50 -0.99 2.27
C ILE A 54 8.10 -1.69 0.96
N GLY A 55 7.74 -2.98 1.04
CA GLY A 55 7.14 -3.72 -0.06
C GLY A 55 5.89 -3.04 -0.60
N ASP A 56 4.95 -2.70 0.27
CA ASP A 56 3.68 -2.05 -0.11
C ASP A 56 3.86 -0.66 -0.71
N VAL A 57 4.85 0.09 -0.24
CA VAL A 57 5.25 1.37 -0.87
C VAL A 57 5.78 1.12 -2.27
N GLY A 58 6.56 0.06 -2.49
CA GLY A 58 7.00 -0.37 -3.81
C GLY A 58 5.84 -0.71 -4.75
N ILE A 59 4.86 -1.48 -4.26
CA ILE A 59 3.65 -1.83 -5.03
C ILE A 59 2.83 -0.57 -5.34
N SER A 60 2.58 0.28 -4.34
CA SER A 60 1.82 1.52 -4.51
C SER A 60 2.50 2.49 -5.48
N THR A 61 3.83 2.60 -5.42
CA THR A 61 4.59 3.44 -6.35
C THR A 61 4.50 2.89 -7.77
N THR A 62 4.63 1.57 -7.93
CA THR A 62 4.50 0.91 -9.23
C THR A 62 3.10 1.11 -9.82
N ALA A 63 2.06 0.92 -9.01
CA ALA A 63 0.68 1.13 -9.41
C ALA A 63 0.40 2.59 -9.78
N PHE A 64 0.97 3.54 -9.03
CA PHE A 64 0.89 4.96 -9.37
C PHE A 64 1.48 5.25 -10.76
N TRP A 65 2.67 4.71 -11.04
CA TRP A 65 3.33 4.91 -12.33
C TRP A 65 2.56 4.29 -13.50
N MET A 66 1.96 3.11 -13.30
CA MET A 66 1.11 2.51 -14.33
C MET A 66 -0.11 3.38 -14.65
N VAL A 67 -0.79 3.92 -13.62
CA VAL A 67 -1.89 4.88 -13.84
C VAL A 67 -1.37 6.16 -14.52
N ALA A 68 -0.19 6.65 -14.17
CA ALA A 68 0.40 7.83 -14.78
C ALA A 68 0.72 7.61 -16.27
N VAL A 69 1.19 6.41 -16.66
CA VAL A 69 1.44 6.05 -18.06
C VAL A 69 0.12 5.97 -18.83
N ILE A 70 -0.89 5.28 -18.28
CA ILE A 70 -2.21 5.12 -18.91
C ILE A 70 -2.89 6.48 -19.09
N SER A 71 -2.83 7.34 -18.07
CA SER A 71 -3.43 8.67 -18.09
C SER A 71 -2.56 9.73 -18.78
N LYS A 72 -1.34 9.37 -19.20
CA LYS A 72 -0.32 10.27 -19.77
C LYS A 72 -0.02 11.50 -18.89
N SER A 73 -0.25 11.39 -17.59
CA SER A 73 -0.07 12.50 -16.64
C SER A 73 0.31 11.98 -15.26
N ARG A 74 1.44 12.45 -14.74
CA ARG A 74 1.86 12.18 -13.34
C ARG A 74 0.99 12.92 -12.33
N GLN A 75 0.28 13.95 -12.77
CA GLN A 75 -0.57 14.79 -11.91
C GLN A 75 -2.00 14.21 -11.77
N TRP A 76 -2.24 12.99 -12.27
CA TRP A 76 -3.54 12.32 -12.20
C TRP A 76 -4.10 12.27 -10.78
N VAL A 77 -3.24 12.11 -9.77
CA VAL A 77 -3.66 12.02 -8.36
C VAL A 77 -4.30 13.31 -7.84
N ASN A 78 -3.96 14.47 -8.42
CA ASN A 78 -4.46 15.77 -7.96
C ASN A 78 -5.94 15.97 -8.33
N GLN A 79 -6.36 15.40 -9.46
CA GLN A 79 -7.73 15.44 -9.96
C GLN A 79 -8.08 14.05 -10.49
N SER A 80 -8.13 13.09 -9.57
CA SER A 80 -8.30 11.69 -9.94
C SER A 80 -9.75 11.38 -10.32
N SER A 81 -9.90 10.68 -11.43
CA SER A 81 -11.18 10.09 -11.83
C SER A 81 -11.40 8.75 -11.10
N ARG A 82 -12.66 8.33 -10.97
CA ARG A 82 -13.01 7.02 -10.41
C ARG A 82 -12.27 5.88 -11.13
N LEU A 83 -12.10 5.98 -12.45
CA LEU A 83 -11.39 4.99 -13.26
C LEU A 83 -9.90 4.90 -12.89
N GLN A 84 -9.22 6.03 -12.68
CA GLN A 84 -7.81 6.04 -12.26
C GLN A 84 -7.64 5.41 -10.87
N ILE A 85 -8.54 5.69 -9.93
CA ILE A 85 -8.54 5.07 -8.60
C ILE A 85 -8.80 3.56 -8.72
N SER A 86 -9.77 3.15 -9.55
CA SER A 86 -10.04 1.73 -9.79
C SER A 86 -8.83 1.00 -10.38
N VAL A 87 -8.13 1.58 -11.37
CA VAL A 87 -6.90 0.98 -11.92
C VAL A 87 -5.82 0.91 -10.85
N PHE A 88 -5.67 1.95 -10.03
CA PHE A 88 -4.70 1.98 -8.94
C PHE A 88 -4.93 0.83 -7.94
N VAL A 89 -6.18 0.62 -7.53
CA VAL A 89 -6.59 -0.50 -6.67
C VAL A 89 -6.38 -1.84 -7.36
N LEU A 90 -6.85 -2.02 -8.59
CA LEU A 90 -6.79 -3.28 -9.32
C LEU A 90 -5.36 -3.77 -9.53
N VAL A 91 -4.44 -2.86 -9.82
CA VAL A 91 -3.02 -3.20 -9.92
C VAL A 91 -2.49 -3.72 -8.59
N GLY A 92 -2.76 -3.00 -7.49
CA GLY A 92 -2.30 -3.40 -6.17
C GLY A 92 -2.84 -4.75 -5.74
N VAL A 93 -4.13 -5.00 -6.00
CA VAL A 93 -4.78 -6.30 -5.80
C VAL A 93 -4.10 -7.39 -6.63
N ALA A 94 -3.87 -7.17 -7.93
CA ALA A 94 -3.27 -8.15 -8.82
C ALA A 94 -1.84 -8.52 -8.40
N ILE A 95 -1.03 -7.52 -8.04
CA ILE A 95 0.33 -7.73 -7.55
C ILE A 95 0.30 -8.52 -6.24
N THR A 96 -0.57 -8.15 -5.31
CA THR A 96 -0.65 -8.80 -3.98
C THR A 96 -1.13 -10.23 -4.05
N ILE A 97 -2.15 -10.52 -4.87
CA ILE A 97 -2.57 -11.91 -5.11
C ILE A 97 -1.39 -12.73 -5.64
N SER A 98 -0.60 -12.16 -6.55
CA SER A 98 0.58 -12.84 -7.12
C SER A 98 1.65 -13.09 -6.05
N PHE A 99 1.95 -12.09 -5.21
CA PHE A 99 2.93 -12.22 -4.13
C PHE A 99 2.48 -13.22 -3.06
N GLU A 100 1.22 -13.15 -2.62
CA GLU A 100 0.66 -14.06 -1.62
C GLU A 100 0.62 -15.50 -2.12
N ALA A 101 0.25 -15.71 -3.39
CA ALA A 101 0.28 -17.04 -3.99
C ALA A 101 1.70 -17.64 -4.03
N LEU A 102 2.72 -16.81 -4.26
CA LEU A 102 4.12 -17.25 -4.23
C LEU A 102 4.62 -17.48 -2.80
N ALA A 103 4.27 -16.58 -1.88
CA ALA A 103 4.74 -16.60 -0.50
C ALA A 103 4.14 -17.74 0.32
N THR A 104 2.84 -18.00 0.18
CA THR A 104 2.13 -19.06 0.91
C THR A 104 2.18 -20.42 0.21
N GLY A 105 2.56 -20.46 -1.06
CA GLY A 105 2.70 -21.69 -1.84
C GLY A 105 4.16 -22.14 -1.95
N PRO A 106 4.83 -21.89 -3.08
CA PRO A 106 6.15 -22.44 -3.37
C PRO A 106 7.27 -21.95 -2.45
N LEU A 107 7.17 -20.74 -1.90
CA LEU A 107 8.26 -20.14 -1.12
C LEU A 107 8.11 -20.34 0.40
N ASN A 108 6.93 -20.74 0.90
CA ASN A 108 6.62 -20.92 2.32
C ASN A 108 7.22 -19.84 3.23
N LEU A 109 7.09 -18.57 2.84
CA LEU A 109 7.71 -17.43 3.54
C LEU A 109 6.96 -17.07 4.81
N TRP A 110 5.63 -17.25 4.82
CA TRP A 110 4.79 -16.99 5.98
C TRP A 110 3.54 -17.86 5.96
N GLU A 111 2.98 -18.07 7.15
CA GLU A 111 1.75 -18.83 7.36
C GLU A 111 0.68 -17.97 8.03
N TYR A 112 -0.57 -18.17 7.60
CA TYR A 112 -1.71 -17.49 8.19
C TYR A 112 -2.17 -18.17 9.48
N ALA A 113 -2.57 -17.37 10.48
CA ALA A 113 -3.19 -17.89 11.68
C ALA A 113 -4.57 -18.50 11.37
N ALA A 114 -5.06 -19.37 12.26
CA ALA A 114 -6.41 -19.96 12.13
C ALA A 114 -7.53 -18.90 12.08
N LEU A 115 -7.28 -17.73 12.66
CA LEU A 115 -8.19 -16.58 12.67
C LEU A 115 -8.24 -15.82 11.34
N MET A 116 -7.30 -16.04 10.43
CA MET A 116 -7.25 -15.34 9.15
C MET A 116 -8.37 -15.81 8.23
N PRO A 117 -9.33 -14.95 7.87
CA PRO A 117 -10.31 -15.32 6.88
C PRO A 117 -9.65 -15.34 5.50
N LYS A 118 -9.80 -16.46 4.78
CA LYS A 118 -9.18 -16.72 3.48
C LYS A 118 -10.22 -16.75 2.38
N LEU A 119 -9.85 -16.32 1.18
CA LEU A 119 -10.68 -16.53 0.00
C LEU A 119 -10.73 -18.03 -0.34
N PRO A 120 -11.92 -18.63 -0.47
CA PRO A 120 -12.07 -20.07 -0.68
C PRO A 120 -11.48 -20.56 -2.02
N LEU A 121 -11.39 -19.68 -3.02
CA LEU A 121 -10.88 -20.01 -4.35
C LEU A 121 -9.36 -19.82 -4.48
N LEU A 122 -8.78 -18.87 -3.76
CA LEU A 122 -7.37 -18.46 -3.93
C LEU A 122 -6.49 -18.86 -2.74
N GLY A 123 -7.07 -19.18 -1.58
CA GLY A 123 -6.32 -19.42 -0.34
C GLY A 123 -5.67 -18.16 0.26
N THR A 124 -5.65 -17.04 -0.47
CA THR A 124 -5.14 -15.73 -0.03
C THR A 124 -5.95 -15.19 1.13
N GLY A 125 -5.26 -14.59 2.10
CA GLY A 125 -5.89 -13.87 3.20
C GLY A 125 -6.75 -12.70 2.71
N LEU A 126 -7.87 -12.43 3.39
CA LEU A 126 -8.73 -11.29 3.04
C LEU A 126 -8.15 -9.95 3.46
N LEU A 127 -7.38 -9.91 4.55
CA LEU A 127 -6.87 -8.64 5.07
C LEU A 127 -5.87 -7.92 4.12
N PRO A 128 -4.92 -8.61 3.45
CA PRO A 128 -4.11 -8.00 2.41
C PRO A 128 -4.97 -7.46 1.25
N LEU A 129 -6.08 -8.13 0.90
CA LEU A 129 -6.97 -7.64 -0.15
C LEU A 129 -7.77 -6.41 0.29
N PHE A 130 -8.20 -6.37 1.55
CA PHE A 130 -8.86 -5.20 2.13
C PHE A 130 -7.90 -4.01 2.22
N GLN A 131 -6.61 -4.24 2.48
CA GLN A 131 -5.57 -3.23 2.41
C GLN A 131 -5.61 -2.51 1.06
N TRP A 132 -5.58 -3.27 -0.04
CA TRP A 132 -5.60 -2.68 -1.38
C TRP A 132 -6.93 -2.06 -1.79
N LEU A 133 -8.03 -2.46 -1.15
CA LEU A 133 -9.33 -1.82 -1.38
C LEU A 133 -9.44 -0.47 -0.65
N LEU A 134 -8.86 -0.35 0.55
CA LEU A 134 -9.04 0.81 1.44
C LEU A 134 -7.90 1.82 1.37
N ILE A 135 -6.65 1.35 1.36
CA ILE A 135 -5.46 2.20 1.47
C ILE A 135 -5.25 3.07 0.22
N PRO A 136 -5.33 2.56 -1.03
CA PRO A 136 -5.11 3.39 -2.22
C PRO A 136 -6.08 4.58 -2.37
N PRO A 137 -7.42 4.42 -2.15
CA PRO A 137 -8.33 5.56 -2.11
C PRO A 137 -7.98 6.58 -1.01
N LEU A 138 -7.57 6.10 0.18
CA LEU A 138 -7.14 6.98 1.27
C LEU A 138 -5.87 7.76 0.92
N ILE A 139 -4.87 7.11 0.31
CA ILE A 139 -3.66 7.78 -0.20
C ILE A 139 -4.05 8.93 -1.13
N VAL A 140 -4.88 8.65 -2.13
CA VAL A 140 -5.34 9.66 -3.10
C VAL A 140 -6.05 10.81 -2.38
N TRP A 141 -6.93 10.53 -1.42
CA TRP A 141 -7.64 11.54 -0.65
C TRP A 141 -6.70 12.44 0.17
N PHE A 142 -5.72 11.86 0.86
CA PHE A 142 -4.74 12.62 1.64
C PHE A 142 -3.84 13.49 0.76
N VAL A 143 -3.35 12.96 -0.37
CA VAL A 143 -2.55 13.70 -1.35
C VAL A 143 -3.33 14.91 -1.87
N GLN A 144 -4.61 14.72 -2.23
CA GLN A 144 -5.46 15.81 -2.68
C GLN A 144 -5.64 16.87 -1.60
N ARG A 145 -5.93 16.46 -0.36
CA ARG A 145 -6.16 17.39 0.75
C ARG A 145 -4.93 18.23 1.09
N GLN A 146 -3.73 17.64 1.06
CA GLN A 146 -2.46 18.36 1.25
C GLN A 146 -2.20 19.38 0.14
N LEU A 147 -2.52 19.03 -1.12
CA LEU A 147 -2.32 19.89 -2.28
C LEU A 147 -3.35 21.03 -2.37
N PHE A 148 -4.60 20.77 -1.98
CA PHE A 148 -5.61 21.83 -1.83
C PHE A 148 -5.13 22.89 -0.83
N TYR A 149 -4.60 22.47 0.32
CA TYR A 149 -4.11 23.40 1.34
C TYR A 149 -2.90 24.24 0.87
N THR A 150 -2.03 23.68 0.04
CA THR A 150 -0.85 24.40 -0.49
C THR A 150 -1.17 25.33 -1.66
N ARG A 151 -2.32 25.20 -2.33
CA ARG A 151 -2.76 26.14 -3.39
C ARG A 151 -3.44 27.41 -2.87
N HIS A 152 -3.87 27.43 -1.60
CA HIS A 152 -4.55 28.56 -0.96
C HIS A 152 -3.66 29.35 0.02
N LYS A 153 -2.35 29.12 0.00
CA LYS A 153 -1.33 29.96 0.65
C LYS A 153 -0.50 30.65 -0.42
#